data_AF-A0A1G9PL73-F1
#
_entry.id   AF-A0A1G9PL73-F1
#
_cell.length_a   1.000
_cell.length_b   1.000
_cell.length_c   1.000
_cell.angle_alpha   90.00
_cell.angle_beta   90.00
_cell.angle_gamma   90.00
#
_symmetry.space_group_name_H-M   'P 1'
#
loop_
_entity.id
_entity.type
_entity.pdbx_description
1 polymer ?
#
loop_
_entity_poly.entity_id
_entity_poly.type
_entity_poly.pdbx_seq_one_letter_code
_entity_poly.pdbx_strand_id
1 'polypeptide(L)'
;MKTDEGITGFGWVKGGADVLATVLSLKEVVVGRDPYDYEKIWSLLYRPKITGRKGLGIRAVSCIDIALWDIMGKAAQQPLYKLLGNYRQKQPAYIAGGL
;
A
#
# COMPACT_ATOMS: atom_id res chain seq x y z
N MET A 1 7.79 4.45 3.69
CA MET A 1 8.83 4.05 2.73
C MET A 1 9.45 5.30 2.14
N LYS A 2 10.74 5.28 1.79
CA LYS A 2 11.44 6.44 1.23
C LYS A 2 12.14 6.01 -0.08
N THR A 3 11.98 6.80 -1.13
CA THR A 3 12.68 6.61 -2.41
C THR A 3 14.04 7.30 -2.40
N ASP A 4 14.88 6.94 -3.35
CA ASP A 4 16.15 7.60 -3.68
C ASP A 4 15.97 9.05 -4.14
N GLU A 5 14.84 9.36 -4.80
CA GLU A 5 14.42 10.73 -5.15
C GLU A 5 13.93 11.56 -3.94
N GLY A 6 13.97 11.00 -2.73
CA GLY A 6 13.59 11.70 -1.51
C GLY A 6 12.09 11.73 -1.21
N ILE A 7 11.25 11.09 -2.04
CA ILE A 7 9.81 11.00 -1.82
C ILE A 7 9.53 9.99 -0.71
N THR A 8 8.68 10.39 0.24
CA THR A 8 8.28 9.52 1.34
C THR A 8 6.81 9.14 1.23
N GLY A 9 6.54 7.85 1.10
CA GLY A 9 5.20 7.25 1.12
C GLY A 9 4.80 6.69 2.46
N PHE A 10 3.53 6.82 2.82
CA PHE A 10 2.95 6.30 4.05
C PHE A 10 1.89 5.25 3.75
N GLY A 11 2.02 4.11 4.42
CA GLY A 11 1.03 3.05 4.44
C GLY A 11 0.45 2.93 5.84
N TRP A 12 -0.87 2.73 5.94
CA TRP A 12 -1.53 2.53 7.22
C TRP A 12 -2.51 1.37 7.16
N VAL A 13 -2.44 0.51 8.17
CA VAL A 13 -3.37 -0.60 8.38
C VAL A 13 -3.59 -0.81 9.88
N LYS A 14 -4.72 -1.42 10.24
CA LYS A 14 -4.98 -1.80 11.64
C LYS A 14 -4.04 -2.93 12.07
N GLY A 15 -3.29 -2.69 13.14
CA GLY A 15 -2.44 -3.70 13.80
C GLY A 15 -1.39 -3.05 14.71
N GLY A 16 -0.41 -3.84 15.14
CA GLY A 16 0.67 -3.38 16.02
C GLY A 16 2.04 -3.88 15.55
N ALA A 17 2.87 -4.26 16.52
CA ALA A 17 4.24 -4.71 16.27
C ALA A 17 4.32 -5.96 15.37
N ASP A 18 3.30 -6.80 15.38
CA ASP A 18 3.16 -7.99 14.53
C ASP A 18 3.08 -7.63 13.04
N VAL A 19 2.26 -6.63 12.69
CA VAL A 19 2.16 -6.13 11.32
C VAL A 19 3.47 -5.48 10.92
N LEU A 20 4.06 -4.66 11.80
CA LEU A 20 5.33 -4.00 11.52
C LEU A 20 6.45 -5.01 11.23
N ALA A 21 6.58 -6.04 12.07
CA ALA A 21 7.56 -7.11 11.86
C ALA A 21 7.34 -7.82 10.51
N THR A 22 6.08 -8.05 10.14
CA THR A 22 5.72 -8.67 8.86
C THR A 22 6.00 -7.77 7.66
N VAL A 23 5.78 -6.45 7.77
CA VAL A 23 6.17 -5.49 6.73
C VAL A 23 7.69 -5.48 6.56
N LEU A 24 8.44 -5.49 7.67
CA LEU A 24 9.89 -5.49 7.66
C LEU A 24 10.47 -6.79 7.05
N SER A 25 9.84 -7.95 7.29
CA SER A 25 10.29 -9.21 6.68
C SER A 25 10.08 -9.26 5.16
N LEU A 26 9.18 -8.43 4.61
CA LEU A 26 8.92 -8.31 3.17
C LEU A 26 9.81 -7.27 2.49
N LYS A 27 10.67 -6.56 3.22
CA LYS A 27 11.48 -5.43 2.72
C LYS A 27 12.30 -5.78 1.48
N GLU A 28 12.94 -6.94 1.46
CA GLU A 28 13.81 -7.38 0.35
C GLU A 28 13.07 -7.54 -0.98
N VAL A 29 11.75 -7.77 -0.92
CA VAL A 29 10.93 -7.88 -2.13
C VAL A 29 10.75 -6.51 -2.80
N VAL A 30 10.79 -5.42 -2.03
CA VAL A 30 10.35 -4.08 -2.45
C VAL A 30 11.53 -3.13 -2.67
N VAL A 31 12.59 -3.23 -1.86
CA VAL A 31 13.75 -2.32 -1.97
C VAL A 31 14.43 -2.49 -3.33
N GLY A 32 14.76 -1.35 -3.96
CA GLY A 32 15.42 -1.30 -5.27
C GLY A 32 14.49 -1.53 -6.47
N ARG A 33 13.17 -1.63 -6.24
CA ARG A 33 12.18 -1.68 -7.32
C ARG A 33 11.58 -0.31 -7.58
N ASP A 34 11.25 -0.09 -8.84
CA ASP A 34 10.46 1.08 -9.25
C ASP A 34 9.06 0.99 -8.64
N PRO A 35 8.58 2.02 -7.92
CA PRO A 35 7.20 2.04 -7.41
C PRO A 35 6.13 1.94 -8.50
N TYR A 36 6.42 2.33 -9.75
CA TYR A 36 5.50 2.18 -10.89
C TYR A 36 5.34 0.73 -11.36
N ASP A 37 6.24 -0.18 -10.96
CA ASP A 37 6.10 -1.64 -11.12
C ASP A 37 5.16 -2.24 -10.04
N TYR A 38 4.21 -1.49 -9.49
CA TYR A 38 3.41 -1.87 -8.32
C TYR A 38 2.69 -3.23 -8.48
N GLU A 39 2.13 -3.55 -9.66
CA GLU A 39 1.51 -4.86 -9.94
C GLU A 39 2.52 -6.01 -9.83
N LYS A 40 3.74 -5.80 -10.34
CA LYS A 40 4.82 -6.78 -10.24
C LYS A 40 5.26 -6.95 -8.79
N ILE A 41 5.43 -5.85 -8.06
CA ILE A 41 5.72 -5.88 -6.62
C ILE A 41 4.63 -6.65 -5.87
N TRP A 42 3.36 -6.35 -6.15
CA TRP A 42 2.22 -7.00 -5.53
C TRP A 42 2.21 -8.51 -5.80
N SER A 43 2.46 -8.94 -7.04
CA SER A 43 2.54 -10.37 -7.40
C SER A 43 3.67 -11.11 -6.69
N LEU A 44 4.78 -10.41 -6.40
CA LEU A 44 5.91 -10.97 -5.67
C LEU A 44 5.64 -11.07 -4.18
N LEU A 45 4.92 -10.08 -3.62
CA LEU A 45 4.50 -10.04 -2.23
C LEU A 45 3.38 -11.04 -1.94
N TYR A 46 2.35 -11.10 -2.79
CA TYR A 46 1.20 -11.98 -2.63
C TYR A 46 1.55 -13.41 -3.04
N ARG A 47 2.13 -14.16 -2.10
CA ARG A 47 2.41 -15.59 -2.26
C ARG A 47 1.59 -16.35 -1.23
N PRO A 48 0.48 -17.00 -1.62
CA PRO A 48 -0.44 -17.65 -0.68
C PRO A 48 0.20 -18.64 0.31
N LYS A 49 1.33 -19.27 -0.07
CA LYS A 49 2.09 -20.17 0.81
C LYS A 49 2.96 -19.45 1.85
N ILE A 50 3.27 -18.18 1.64
CA ILE A 50 4.21 -17.38 2.47
C ILE A 50 3.45 -16.29 3.23
N THR A 51 2.66 -15.47 2.53
CA THR A 51 1.89 -14.37 3.14
C THR A 51 0.50 -14.79 3.61
N GLY A 52 0.11 -16.04 3.34
CA GLY A 52 -1.24 -16.51 3.55
C GLY A 52 -2.24 -15.87 2.59
N ARG A 53 -3.51 -16.29 2.69
CA ARG A 53 -4.63 -15.75 1.90
C ARG A 53 -5.46 -14.72 2.65
N LYS A 54 -5.27 -14.59 3.97
CA LYS A 54 -6.00 -13.69 4.88
C LYS A 54 -5.10 -13.34 6.08
N GLY A 55 -5.54 -12.38 6.89
CA GLY A 55 -4.90 -12.08 8.17
C GLY A 55 -3.64 -11.21 8.03
N LEU A 56 -2.62 -11.52 8.84
CA LEU A 56 -1.47 -10.64 9.06
C LEU A 56 -0.67 -10.33 7.80
N GLY A 57 -0.34 -11.36 7.01
CA GLY A 57 0.45 -11.17 5.79
C GLY A 57 -0.25 -10.29 4.77
N ILE A 58 -1.56 -10.46 4.57
CA ILE A 58 -2.34 -9.59 3.68
C ILE A 58 -2.36 -8.14 4.17
N ARG A 59 -2.50 -7.91 5.49
CA ARG A 59 -2.42 -6.55 6.04
C ARG A 59 -1.06 -5.91 5.80
N ALA A 60 0.03 -6.66 5.95
CA ALA A 60 1.37 -6.17 5.66
C ALA A 60 1.53 -5.81 4.17
N VAL A 61 1.05 -6.67 3.26
CA VAL A 61 1.04 -6.40 1.82
C VAL A 61 0.22 -5.14 1.50
N SER A 62 -0.98 -4.99 2.07
CA SER A 62 -1.79 -3.77 1.91
C SER A 62 -1.10 -2.52 2.43
N CYS A 63 -0.37 -2.60 3.54
CA CYS A 63 0.39 -1.47 4.07
C CYS A 63 1.46 -1.00 3.08
N ILE A 64 2.18 -1.93 2.46
CA ILE A 64 3.18 -1.63 1.42
C ILE A 64 2.49 -1.03 0.19
N ASP A 65 1.40 -1.63 -0.27
CA ASP A 65 0.65 -1.18 -1.45
C ASP A 65 0.15 0.27 -1.32
N ILE A 66 -0.45 0.62 -0.17
CA ILE A 66 -0.87 2.00 0.13
C ILE A 66 0.33 2.96 0.08
N ALA A 67 1.48 2.56 0.63
CA ALA A 67 2.67 3.39 0.62
C ALA A 67 3.25 3.61 -0.79
N LEU A 68 3.15 2.61 -1.68
CA LEU A 68 3.54 2.72 -3.08
C LEU A 68 2.62 3.69 -3.82
N TRP A 69 1.30 3.60 -3.63
CA TRP A 69 0.34 4.53 -4.23
C TRP A 69 0.50 5.96 -3.73
N ASP A 70 0.83 6.16 -2.45
CA ASP A 70 1.15 7.48 -1.91
C ASP A 70 2.44 8.05 -2.53
N ILE A 71 3.48 7.23 -2.75
CA ILE A 71 4.68 7.63 -3.49
C ILE A 71 4.33 8.04 -4.91
N MET A 72 3.58 7.21 -5.65
CA MET A 72 3.22 7.50 -7.04
C MET A 72 2.37 8.78 -7.17
N GLY A 73 1.45 9.02 -6.23
CA GLY A 73 0.68 10.27 -6.16
C GLY A 73 1.57 11.49 -5.96
N LYS A 74 2.51 11.40 -5.02
CA LYS A 74 3.47 12.49 -4.74
C LYS A 74 4.44 12.73 -5.89
N ALA A 75 4.96 11.67 -6.50
CA ALA A 75 5.83 11.73 -7.67
C ALA A 75 5.12 12.39 -8.86
N ALA A 76 3.87 12.02 -9.11
CA ALA A 76 3.05 12.62 -10.16
C ALA A 76 2.52 14.03 -9.82
N GLN A 77 2.73 14.51 -8.59
CA GLN A 77 2.14 15.76 -8.08
C GLN A 77 0.61 15.84 -8.29
N GLN A 78 -0.07 14.69 -8.20
CA GLN A 78 -1.52 14.60 -8.37
C GLN A 78 -2.16 13.89 -7.17
N PRO A 79 -3.40 14.28 -6.80
CA PRO A 79 -4.17 13.48 -5.86
C PRO A 79 -4.46 12.09 -6.46
N LEU A 80 -4.36 11.05 -5.63
CA LEU A 80 -4.42 9.64 -6.05
C LEU A 80 -5.68 9.29 -6.87
N TYR A 81 -6.84 9.86 -6.53
CA TYR A 81 -8.09 9.58 -7.26
C TYR A 81 -8.03 9.97 -8.75
N LYS A 82 -7.15 10.91 -9.14
CA LYS A 82 -6.93 11.25 -10.55
C LYS A 82 -6.12 10.18 -11.28
N LEU A 83 -5.17 9.56 -10.59
CA LEU A 83 -4.38 8.45 -11.14
C LEU A 83 -5.24 7.19 -11.30
N LEU A 84 -6.24 7.00 -10.43
CA LEU A 84 -7.17 5.87 -10.47
C LEU A 84 -8.36 6.06 -11.44
N GLY A 85 -8.29 7.05 -12.34
CA GLY A 85 -9.29 7.23 -13.40
C GLY A 85 -10.53 8.06 -13.02
N ASN A 86 -10.43 8.92 -12.00
CA ASN A 86 -11.40 9.94 -11.57
C ASN A 86 -12.77 9.93 -12.27
N TYR A 87 -13.82 9.57 -11.53
CA TYR A 87 -15.19 9.53 -12.08
C TYR A 87 -16.08 10.69 -11.61
N ARG A 88 -15.97 11.14 -10.36
CA ARG A 88 -16.91 12.09 -9.74
C ARG A 88 -16.24 13.00 -8.73
N GLN A 89 -16.80 14.21 -8.57
CA GLN A 89 -16.29 15.24 -7.66
C GLN A 89 -16.79 15.13 -6.22
N LYS A 90 -17.87 14.38 -5.99
CA LYS A 90 -18.47 14.19 -4.66
C LYS A 90 -18.90 12.73 -4.47
N GLN A 91 -18.73 12.21 -3.26
CA GLN A 91 -19.08 10.85 -2.87
C GLN A 91 -20.06 10.92 -1.67
N PRO A 92 -21.32 10.48 -1.81
CA PRO A 92 -22.22 10.35 -0.67
C PRO A 92 -21.61 9.43 0.40
N ALA A 93 -21.63 9.89 1.65
CA ALA A 93 -21.19 9.12 2.81
C ALA A 93 -22.40 8.63 3.60
N TYR A 94 -22.31 7.44 4.17
CA TYR A 94 -23.28 6.92 5.12
C TYR A 94 -22.57 6.60 6.44
N ILE A 95 -23.31 6.64 7.55
CA ILE A 95 -22.79 6.31 8.87
C ILE A 95 -23.14 4.85 9.15
N ALA A 96 -22.12 4.04 9.40
CA ALA A 96 -22.30 2.71 9.96
C ALA A 96 -22.20 2.82 11.48
N GLY A 97 -23.34 2.88 12.16
CA GLY A 97 -23.45 2.91 13.61
C GLY A 97 -24.47 1.87 14.08
N GLY A 98 -24.02 0.98 14.96
CA GLY A 98 -24.82 -0.01 15.68
C GLY A 98 -24.04 -0.36 16.94
N LEU A 99 -24.74 -0.41 18.08
CA LEU A 99 -24.18 -0.59 19.43
C LEU A 99 -23.19 -1.75 19.53
#